data_AF-A0A9E2KUG1-F1
#
_entry.id   AF-A0A9E2KUG1-F1
#
_cell.length_a   1.000
_cell.length_b   1.000
_cell.length_c   1.000
_cell.angle_alpha   90.00
_cell.angle_beta   90.00
_cell.angle_gamma   90.00
#
_symmetry.space_group_name_H-M   'P 1'
#
loop_
_entity.id
_entity.type
_entity.pdbx_description
1 polymer ?
#
loop_
_entity_poly.entity_id
_entity_poly.type
_entity_poly.pdbx_seq_one_letter_code
_entity_poly.pdbx_strand_id
1 'polypeptide(L)'
;MINYFYFKDKFGNYTRPLYYQYFFWLCLCFATFISSNEIYDLLNLSILTSLILFSGLGLIFLLIFGLIWLGVRLVQCRGIINYWNLSSVEEEIRNSLLRIKVANRLRNMDYVEIPAIWATYDGKVVKLRIKKLAGYESTSLDSLVELVNSSLDNARFKNFVVTTKLISDDRRWFKLVASDLGTNRTFIPNNINDLIQKPYFLTLQEDLTINLADEAHVICWGKTNAGKSTTILTAVAQLLSYSADLFFIDGKEEFSSFSVFYPKEKIVSTSSDVLRLLNWLCEEEIPRRQKIVADAVKRNNILGLRG
;
A
#
# COMPACT_ATOMS: atom_id res chain seq x y z
N MET A 1 -10.04 -10.05 11.62
CA MET A 1 -8.60 -10.31 11.89
C MET A 1 -8.39 -10.28 13.39
N ILE A 2 -7.87 -11.36 13.95
CA ILE A 2 -7.70 -11.56 15.40
C ILE A 2 -6.21 -11.45 15.71
N ASN A 3 -5.86 -10.92 16.87
CA ASN A 3 -4.48 -10.88 17.34
C ASN A 3 -3.96 -12.30 17.58
N TYR A 4 -2.65 -12.48 17.49
CA TYR A 4 -2.04 -13.78 17.75
C TYR A 4 -1.64 -13.85 19.22
N PHE A 5 -2.16 -14.84 19.94
CA PHE A 5 -1.82 -15.10 21.33
C PHE A 5 -0.86 -16.29 21.40
N TYR A 6 0.29 -16.06 22.02
CA TYR A 6 1.28 -17.09 22.30
C TYR A 6 1.32 -17.34 23.79
N PHE A 7 1.31 -18.62 24.18
CA PHE A 7 1.30 -19.04 25.57
C PHE A 7 2.64 -19.70 25.90
N LYS A 8 3.07 -19.50 27.15
CA LYS A 8 4.29 -20.11 27.66
C LYS A 8 4.06 -21.61 27.88
N ASP A 9 4.93 -22.44 27.33
CA ASP A 9 4.94 -23.87 27.58
C ASP A 9 5.69 -24.21 28.88
N LYS A 10 5.68 -25.50 29.25
CA LYS A 10 6.39 -26.00 30.44
C LYS A 10 7.91 -25.86 30.34
N PHE A 11 8.45 -25.68 29.13
CA PHE A 11 9.87 -25.51 28.83
C PHE A 11 10.29 -24.03 28.74
N GLY A 12 9.35 -23.10 28.90
CA GLY A 12 9.58 -21.66 28.81
C GLY A 12 9.50 -21.05 27.41
N ASN A 13 9.20 -21.84 26.37
CA ASN A 13 9.03 -21.37 25.00
C ASN A 13 7.60 -20.88 24.77
N TYR A 14 7.44 -19.92 23.85
CA TYR A 14 6.14 -19.39 23.47
C TYR A 14 5.63 -20.07 22.22
N THR A 15 4.53 -20.79 22.34
CA THR A 15 3.91 -21.50 21.22
C THR A 15 2.47 -21.07 21.05
N ARG A 16 1.98 -21.17 19.82
CA ARG A 16 0.58 -20.91 19.51
C ARG A 16 -0.25 -22.15 19.85
N PRO A 17 -1.35 -22.02 20.64
CA PRO A 17 -2.16 -23.17 21.00
C PRO A 17 -2.75 -23.87 19.78
N LEU A 18 -2.87 -25.19 19.85
CA LEU A 18 -3.33 -26.03 18.74
C LEU A 18 -4.75 -25.65 18.28
N TYR A 19 -5.66 -25.34 19.21
CA TYR A 19 -7.04 -24.95 18.88
C TYR A 19 -7.17 -23.61 18.13
N TYR A 20 -6.12 -22.78 18.08
CA TYR A 20 -6.10 -21.58 17.23
C TYR A 20 -5.71 -21.86 15.79
N GLN A 21 -5.24 -23.07 15.47
CA GLN A 21 -4.77 -23.45 14.14
C GLN A 21 -5.92 -24.10 13.37
N TYR A 22 -6.17 -23.62 12.15
CA TYR A 22 -7.22 -24.17 11.28
C TYR A 22 -7.02 -25.67 11.01
N PHE A 23 -5.77 -26.10 10.80
CA PHE A 23 -5.45 -27.49 10.51
C PHE A 23 -5.77 -28.44 11.68
N PHE A 24 -5.72 -27.97 12.92
CA PHE A 24 -6.10 -28.77 14.08
C PHE A 24 -7.58 -29.20 14.02
N TRP A 25 -8.47 -28.26 13.71
CA TRP A 25 -9.90 -28.54 13.57
C TRP A 25 -10.19 -29.46 12.38
N LEU A 26 -9.46 -29.28 11.28
CA LEU A 26 -9.58 -30.15 10.11
C LEU A 26 -9.18 -31.60 10.46
N CYS A 27 -8.04 -31.81 11.13
CA CYS A 27 -7.61 -33.12 11.60
C CYS A 27 -8.59 -33.73 12.61
N LEU A 28 -9.14 -32.92 13.52
CA LEU A 28 -10.11 -33.38 14.51
C LEU A 28 -11.41 -33.88 13.85
N CYS A 29 -11.96 -33.10 12.92
CA CYS A 29 -13.14 -33.52 12.14
C CYS A 29 -12.86 -34.76 11.29
N PHE A 30 -11.65 -34.88 10.74
CA PHE A 30 -11.25 -36.03 9.93
C PHE A 30 -11.10 -37.31 10.77
N ALA A 31 -10.43 -37.20 11.91
CA ALA A 31 -10.26 -38.31 12.85
C ALA A 31 -11.61 -38.80 13.41
N THR A 32 -12.51 -37.88 13.77
CA THR A 32 -13.85 -38.22 14.25
C THR A 32 -14.73 -38.85 13.17
N PHE A 33 -14.60 -38.42 11.92
CA PHE A 33 -15.31 -39.04 10.80
C PHE A 33 -14.84 -40.48 10.55
N ILE A 34 -13.52 -40.73 10.54
CA ILE A 34 -12.97 -42.09 10.34
C ILE A 34 -13.39 -43.02 11.48
N SER A 35 -13.16 -42.61 12.73
CA SER A 35 -13.45 -43.46 13.88
C SER A 35 -14.94 -43.79 14.00
N SER A 36 -15.82 -42.83 13.67
CA SER A 36 -17.27 -43.07 13.68
C SER A 36 -17.71 -44.08 12.62
N ASN A 37 -17.10 -44.06 11.43
CA ASN A 37 -17.37 -45.04 10.37
C ASN A 37 -16.90 -46.45 10.76
N GLU A 38 -15.67 -46.58 11.28
CA GLU A 38 -15.14 -47.89 11.70
C GLU A 38 -15.99 -48.54 12.81
N ILE A 39 -16.45 -47.74 13.78
CA ILE A 39 -17.31 -48.24 14.87
C ILE A 39 -18.70 -48.58 14.34
N TYR A 40 -19.22 -47.83 13.37
CA TYR A 40 -20.51 -48.13 12.74
C TYR A 40 -20.47 -49.47 12.00
N ASP A 41 -19.41 -49.74 11.24
CA ASP A 41 -19.24 -51.01 10.53
C ASP A 41 -19.15 -52.20 11.50
N LEU A 42 -18.61 -51.99 12.71
CA LEU A 42 -18.47 -53.03 13.73
C LEU A 42 -19.76 -53.28 14.54
N LEU A 43 -20.46 -52.22 14.95
CA LEU A 43 -21.55 -52.29 15.95
C LEU A 43 -22.94 -51.99 15.38
N ASN A 44 -23.03 -51.48 14.16
CA ASN A 44 -24.25 -51.15 13.42
C ASN A 44 -25.25 -50.31 14.24
N LEU A 45 -24.74 -49.35 15.03
CA LEU A 45 -25.55 -48.50 15.89
C LEU A 45 -26.11 -47.31 15.12
N SER A 46 -27.43 -47.12 15.15
CA SER A 46 -28.12 -46.04 14.44
C SER A 46 -27.67 -44.64 14.85
N ILE A 47 -27.27 -44.43 16.11
CA ILE A 47 -26.76 -43.14 16.62
C ILE A 47 -25.47 -42.71 15.91
N LEU A 48 -24.65 -43.64 15.43
CA LEU A 48 -23.40 -43.31 14.73
C LEU A 48 -23.65 -42.72 13.33
N THR A 49 -24.78 -43.04 12.70
CA THR A 49 -25.13 -42.50 11.37
C THR A 49 -25.25 -40.97 11.39
N SER A 50 -25.84 -40.39 12.45
CA SER A 50 -25.98 -38.94 12.58
C SER A 50 -24.65 -38.25 12.87
N LEU A 51 -23.76 -38.88 13.65
CA LEU A 51 -22.40 -38.40 13.92
C LEU A 51 -21.52 -38.40 12.66
N ILE A 52 -21.61 -39.45 11.83
CA ILE A 52 -20.91 -39.53 10.54
C ILE A 52 -21.38 -38.41 9.60
N LEU A 53 -22.70 -38.21 9.49
CA LEU A 53 -23.25 -37.13 8.65
C LEU A 53 -22.82 -35.74 9.14
N PHE A 54 -22.86 -35.49 10.46
CA PHE A 54 -22.48 -34.19 11.02
C PHE A 54 -20.99 -33.90 10.87
N SER A 55 -20.12 -34.87 11.17
CA SER A 55 -18.66 -34.73 10.99
C SER A 55 -18.27 -34.60 9.52
N GLY A 56 -18.94 -35.34 8.62
CA GLY A 56 -18.77 -35.22 7.17
C GLY A 56 -19.19 -33.86 6.63
N LEU A 57 -20.35 -33.34 7.03
CA LEU A 57 -20.78 -31.98 6.68
C LEU A 57 -19.84 -30.91 7.25
N GLY A 58 -19.36 -31.10 8.49
CA GLY A 58 -18.37 -30.23 9.12
C GLY A 58 -17.04 -30.19 8.36
N LEU A 59 -16.56 -31.33 7.88
CA LEU A 59 -15.37 -31.43 7.02
C LEU A 59 -15.55 -30.66 5.70
N ILE A 60 -16.67 -30.90 5.01
CA ILE A 60 -16.99 -30.22 3.75
C ILE A 60 -17.05 -28.71 3.99
N PHE A 61 -17.72 -28.27 5.05
CA PHE A 61 -17.83 -26.86 5.40
C PHE A 61 -16.46 -26.22 5.67
N LEU A 62 -15.60 -26.86 6.47
CA LEU A 62 -14.26 -26.37 6.74
C LEU A 62 -13.45 -26.28 5.44
N LEU A 63 -13.46 -27.33 4.60
CA LEU A 63 -12.76 -27.33 3.31
C LEU A 63 -13.20 -26.20 2.39
N ILE A 64 -14.52 -25.99 2.23
CA ILE A 64 -15.07 -24.89 1.43
C ILE A 64 -14.62 -23.54 2.00
N PHE A 65 -14.73 -23.35 3.31
CA PHE A 65 -14.30 -22.12 3.97
C PHE A 65 -12.79 -21.86 3.75
N GLY A 66 -11.96 -22.89 3.90
CA GLY A 66 -10.52 -22.81 3.66
C GLY A 66 -10.18 -22.45 2.22
N LEU A 67 -10.88 -23.05 1.24
CA LEU A 67 -10.70 -22.75 -0.18
C LEU A 67 -11.11 -21.32 -0.53
N ILE A 68 -12.24 -20.84 -0.02
CA ILE A 68 -12.68 -19.45 -0.21
C ILE A 68 -11.65 -18.49 0.39
N TRP A 69 -11.21 -18.75 1.61
CA TRP A 69 -10.22 -17.91 2.29
C TRP A 69 -8.90 -17.86 1.53
N LEU A 70 -8.42 -19.01 1.05
CA LEU A 70 -7.21 -19.12 0.26
C LEU A 70 -7.36 -18.43 -1.10
N GLY A 71 -8.51 -18.59 -1.78
CA GLY A 71 -8.83 -17.90 -3.03
C GLY A 71 -8.77 -16.38 -2.87
N VAL A 72 -9.39 -15.84 -1.81
CA VAL A 72 -9.33 -14.40 -1.50
C VAL A 72 -7.89 -13.95 -1.24
N ARG A 73 -7.10 -14.73 -0.48
CA ARG A 73 -5.68 -14.44 -0.23
C ARG A 73 -4.84 -14.46 -1.51
N LEU A 74 -5.05 -15.43 -2.39
CA LEU A 74 -4.31 -15.55 -3.66
C LEU A 74 -4.59 -14.36 -4.59
N VAL A 75 -5.84 -13.89 -4.64
CA VAL A 75 -6.22 -12.70 -5.42
C VAL A 75 -5.52 -11.45 -4.86
N GLN A 76 -5.51 -11.28 -3.54
CA GLN A 76 -4.84 -10.13 -2.89
C GLN A 76 -3.31 -10.15 -3.02
N CYS A 77 -2.72 -11.33 -3.15
CA CYS A 77 -1.28 -11.48 -3.36
C CYS A 77 -0.90 -11.54 -4.86
N ARG A 78 -1.87 -11.56 -5.78
CA ARG A 78 -1.67 -11.77 -7.22
C ARG A 78 -0.82 -13.01 -7.52
N GLY A 79 -1.26 -14.15 -7.01
CA GLY A 79 -0.73 -15.47 -7.35
C GLY A 79 0.01 -16.19 -6.23
N ILE A 80 0.27 -17.48 -6.47
CA ILE A 80 0.71 -18.41 -5.42
C ILE A 80 2.14 -18.13 -4.95
N ILE A 81 3.07 -17.86 -5.87
CA ILE A 81 4.47 -17.59 -5.52
C ILE A 81 4.55 -16.32 -4.66
N ASN A 82 3.77 -15.28 -4.99
CA ASN A 82 3.69 -14.06 -4.18
C ASN A 82 3.11 -14.35 -2.79
N TYR A 83 2.05 -15.15 -2.72
CA TYR A 83 1.46 -15.56 -1.47
C TYR A 83 2.47 -16.25 -0.54
N TRP A 84 3.28 -17.18 -1.05
CA TRP A 84 4.29 -17.86 -0.25
C TRP A 84 5.36 -16.89 0.26
N ASN A 85 5.92 -16.05 -0.60
CA ASN A 85 6.93 -15.07 -0.20
C ASN A 85 6.37 -14.06 0.81
N LEU A 86 5.17 -13.51 0.58
CA LEU A 86 4.54 -12.57 1.51
C LEU A 86 4.17 -13.24 2.84
N SER A 87 3.72 -14.49 2.82
CA SER A 87 3.44 -15.24 4.05
C SER A 87 4.71 -15.48 4.85
N SER A 88 5.84 -15.72 4.18
CA SER A 88 7.17 -15.80 4.82
C SER A 88 7.54 -14.48 5.49
N VAL A 89 7.36 -13.35 4.79
CA VAL A 89 7.59 -12.01 5.34
C VAL A 89 6.69 -11.75 6.55
N GLU A 90 5.39 -12.07 6.47
CA GLU A 90 4.46 -11.92 7.60
C GLU A 90 4.90 -12.74 8.82
N GLU A 91 5.42 -13.95 8.61
CA GLU A 91 5.89 -14.84 9.67
C GLU A 91 7.21 -14.36 10.29
N GLU A 92 8.14 -13.86 9.48
CA GLU A 92 9.40 -13.30 9.96
C GLU A 92 9.20 -12.04 10.82
N ILE A 93 8.31 -11.14 10.37
CA ILE A 93 7.89 -9.97 11.16
C ILE A 93 7.27 -10.46 12.48
N ARG A 94 6.39 -11.45 12.45
CA ARG A 94 5.71 -11.99 13.64
C ARG A 94 6.70 -12.58 14.63
N ASN A 95 7.66 -13.37 14.15
CA ASN A 95 8.68 -14.00 14.98
C ASN A 95 9.65 -12.98 15.56
N SER A 96 10.03 -11.96 14.79
CA SER A 96 10.90 -10.89 15.27
C SER A 96 10.20 -10.05 16.34
N LEU A 97 8.92 -9.71 16.15
CA LEU A 97 8.11 -9.06 17.18
C LEU A 97 7.95 -9.93 18.44
N LEU A 98 7.77 -11.25 18.27
CA LEU A 98 7.70 -12.18 19.39
C LEU A 98 8.99 -12.17 20.20
N ARG A 99 10.16 -12.26 19.55
CA ARG A 99 11.47 -12.19 20.22
C ARG A 99 11.64 -10.90 21.00
N ILE A 100 11.31 -9.75 20.39
CA ILE A 100 11.39 -8.44 21.05
C ILE A 100 10.49 -8.39 22.28
N LYS A 101 9.24 -8.88 22.17
CA LYS A 101 8.31 -8.90 23.30
C LYS A 101 8.73 -9.84 24.41
N VAL A 102 9.30 -10.99 24.07
CA VAL A 102 9.83 -11.95 25.04
C VAL A 102 11.04 -11.38 25.77
N ALA A 103 11.92 -10.67 25.06
CA ALA A 103 13.09 -10.01 25.65
C ALA A 103 12.71 -8.86 26.59
N ASN A 104 11.71 -8.04 26.20
CA ASN A 104 11.26 -6.87 26.96
C ASN A 104 10.21 -7.20 28.05
N ARG A 105 10.06 -8.47 28.41
CA ARG A 105 8.96 -8.93 29.26
C ARG A 105 9.24 -8.73 30.75
N LEU A 106 8.26 -8.18 31.48
CA LEU A 106 8.21 -8.27 32.94
C LEU A 106 7.91 -9.74 33.35
N ARG A 107 8.60 -10.26 34.37
CA ARG A 107 8.69 -11.70 34.70
C ARG A 107 7.35 -12.46 34.91
N ASN A 108 6.19 -11.78 35.00
CA ASN A 108 4.93 -12.35 35.54
C ASN A 108 3.70 -12.43 34.60
N MET A 109 3.82 -12.34 33.27
CA MET A 109 2.70 -12.67 32.36
C MET A 109 2.71 -14.16 31.96
N ASP A 110 1.58 -14.74 31.54
CA ASP A 110 1.56 -16.14 31.04
C ASP A 110 1.43 -16.23 29.51
N TYR A 111 1.13 -15.10 28.87
CA TYR A 111 0.95 -15.00 27.43
C TYR A 111 1.60 -13.74 26.86
N VAL A 112 1.83 -13.76 25.55
CA VAL A 112 2.28 -12.63 24.75
C VAL A 112 1.31 -12.43 23.59
N GLU A 113 0.75 -11.23 23.50
CA GLU A 113 -0.09 -10.82 22.38
C GLU A 113 0.79 -10.23 21.27
N ILE A 114 0.63 -10.69 20.04
CA ILE A 114 1.34 -10.22 18.84
C ILE A 114 0.32 -9.58 17.89
N PRO A 115 0.64 -8.40 17.31
CA PRO A 115 -0.30 -7.71 16.45
C PRO A 115 -0.66 -8.53 15.22
N ALA A 116 -1.88 -8.37 14.74
CA ALA A 116 -2.26 -8.90 13.43
C ALA A 116 -1.46 -8.17 12.33
N ILE A 117 -0.79 -8.95 11.49
CA ILE A 117 0.01 -8.48 10.35
C ILE A 117 -0.66 -9.00 9.08
N TRP A 118 -0.75 -8.13 8.09
CA TRP A 118 -1.32 -8.47 6.79
C TRP A 118 -0.53 -7.78 5.68
N ALA A 119 0.07 -8.57 4.79
CA ALA A 119 0.77 -8.10 3.61
C ALA A 119 -0.04 -8.42 2.35
N THR A 120 -0.09 -7.46 1.43
CA THR A 120 -0.72 -7.59 0.11
C THR A 120 0.20 -7.04 -0.95
N TYR A 121 0.03 -7.49 -2.20
CA TYR A 121 0.87 -7.06 -3.31
C TYR A 121 0.03 -6.60 -4.49
N ASP A 122 0.27 -5.38 -4.92
CA ASP A 122 -0.48 -4.71 -5.99
C ASP A 122 0.27 -4.74 -7.33
N GLY A 123 1.23 -5.66 -7.50
CA GLY A 123 2.09 -5.74 -8.69
C GLY A 123 3.26 -4.75 -8.69
N LYS A 124 3.11 -3.58 -8.06
CA LYS A 124 4.17 -2.55 -8.01
C LYS A 124 4.72 -2.32 -6.60
N VAL A 125 3.86 -2.43 -5.60
CA VAL A 125 4.15 -2.14 -4.19
C VAL A 125 3.62 -3.25 -3.28
N VAL A 126 4.32 -3.48 -2.18
CA VAL A 126 3.86 -4.33 -1.08
C VAL A 126 3.23 -3.45 -0.03
N LYS A 127 1.94 -3.66 0.28
CA LYS A 127 1.20 -2.93 1.30
C LYS A 127 1.08 -3.80 2.54
N LEU A 128 1.69 -3.37 3.63
CA LEU A 128 1.60 -4.01 4.94
C LEU A 128 0.64 -3.24 5.86
N ARG A 129 -0.20 -3.97 6.57
CA ARG A 129 -1.09 -3.47 7.62
C ARG A 129 -0.78 -4.20 8.91
N ILE A 130 -0.40 -3.45 9.93
CA ILE A 130 0.00 -3.99 11.23
C ILE A 130 -0.86 -3.33 12.30
N LYS A 131 -1.59 -4.13 13.07
CA LYS A 131 -2.51 -3.62 14.09
C LYS A 131 -1.73 -2.99 15.23
N LYS A 132 -2.10 -1.78 15.64
CA LYS A 132 -1.56 -1.13 16.82
C LYS A 132 -2.16 -1.78 18.07
N LEU A 133 -1.30 -2.21 19.00
CA LEU A 133 -1.72 -2.75 20.30
C LEU A 133 -1.78 -1.63 21.35
N ALA A 134 -2.62 -1.81 22.37
CA ALA A 134 -2.64 -0.90 23.52
C ALA A 134 -1.33 -1.05 24.33
N GLY A 135 -0.77 0.05 24.84
CA GLY A 135 0.54 0.05 25.51
C GLY A 135 1.76 -0.03 24.58
N TYR A 136 1.55 0.00 23.27
CA TYR A 136 2.59 0.01 22.23
C TYR A 136 3.14 1.43 21.98
N GLU A 137 3.38 2.20 23.04
CA GLU A 137 3.89 3.58 22.93
C GLU A 137 5.41 3.62 22.74
N SER A 138 6.13 2.56 23.10
CA SER A 138 7.60 2.48 23.05
C SER A 138 8.19 1.85 21.78
N THR A 139 7.40 1.15 20.97
CA THR A 139 7.87 0.71 19.65
C THR A 139 7.63 1.86 18.67
N SER A 140 8.67 2.65 18.44
CA SER A 140 8.61 3.73 17.47
C SER A 140 8.24 3.14 16.09
N LEU A 141 7.49 3.91 15.31
CA LEU A 141 7.15 3.56 13.93
C LEU A 141 8.43 3.19 13.14
N ASP A 142 9.56 3.80 13.50
CA ASP A 142 10.86 3.56 12.88
C ASP A 142 11.45 2.19 13.19
N SER A 143 11.35 1.69 14.44
CA SER A 143 11.74 0.31 14.76
C SER A 143 10.90 -0.72 13.99
N LEU A 144 9.63 -0.40 13.75
CA LEU A 144 8.73 -1.24 12.95
C LEU A 144 9.12 -1.22 11.46
N VAL A 145 9.54 -0.07 10.95
CA VAL A 145 10.08 0.05 9.58
C VAL A 145 11.37 -0.75 9.42
N GLU A 146 12.29 -0.67 10.37
CA GLU A 146 13.55 -1.43 10.35
C GLU A 146 13.29 -2.94 10.30
N LEU A 147 12.39 -3.42 11.15
CA LEU A 147 11.98 -4.83 11.20
C LEU A 147 11.32 -5.30 9.89
N VAL A 148 10.50 -4.45 9.28
CA VAL A 148 9.87 -4.77 8.00
C VAL A 148 10.90 -4.78 6.87
N ASN A 149 11.81 -3.81 6.83
CA ASN A 149 12.89 -3.79 5.84
C ASN A 149 13.79 -5.03 5.95
N SER A 150 14.15 -5.45 7.16
CA SER A 150 14.95 -6.68 7.34
C SER A 150 14.19 -7.93 6.91
N SER A 151 12.88 -8.00 7.19
CA SER A 151 12.04 -9.13 6.76
C SER A 151 11.77 -9.17 5.25
N LEU A 152 12.00 -8.05 4.53
CA LEU A 152 11.84 -7.98 3.08
C LEU A 152 13.06 -8.50 2.32
N ASP A 153 14.17 -8.85 2.99
CA ASP A 153 15.41 -9.40 2.38
C ASP A 153 15.25 -10.87 1.87
N ASN A 154 14.04 -11.21 1.43
CA ASN A 154 13.72 -12.46 0.77
C ASN A 154 13.96 -12.37 -0.74
N ALA A 155 14.23 -13.51 -1.39
CA ALA A 155 14.67 -13.59 -2.80
C ALA A 155 13.80 -12.80 -3.80
N ARG A 156 12.49 -12.64 -3.53
CA ARG A 156 11.55 -11.91 -4.40
C ARG A 156 11.40 -10.42 -4.08
N PHE A 157 11.60 -10.01 -2.83
CA PHE A 157 11.34 -8.65 -2.37
C PHE A 157 12.60 -7.92 -1.88
N LYS A 158 13.79 -8.46 -2.14
CA LYS A 158 15.09 -7.92 -1.73
C LYS A 158 15.29 -6.42 -2.01
N ASN A 159 14.78 -5.92 -3.13
CA ASN A 159 14.92 -4.51 -3.52
C ASN A 159 13.78 -3.62 -2.98
N PHE A 160 12.80 -4.20 -2.29
CA PHE A 160 11.68 -3.46 -1.74
C PHE A 160 12.07 -2.84 -0.39
N VAL A 161 11.86 -1.54 -0.28
CA VAL A 161 12.11 -0.78 0.93
C VAL A 161 10.85 -0.01 1.29
N VAL A 162 10.55 0.12 2.58
CA VAL A 162 9.43 0.93 3.05
C VAL A 162 9.64 2.39 2.65
N THR A 163 8.75 2.88 1.79
CA THR A 163 8.76 4.25 1.25
C THR A 163 7.71 5.14 1.90
N THR A 164 6.57 4.57 2.30
CA THR A 164 5.49 5.31 2.95
C THR A 164 5.17 4.68 4.29
N LYS A 165 5.09 5.52 5.33
CA LYS A 165 4.62 5.16 6.67
C LYS A 165 3.43 6.03 7.05
N LEU A 166 2.29 5.40 7.30
CA LEU A 166 1.05 6.07 7.66
C LEU A 166 0.42 5.40 8.87
N ILE A 167 -0.19 6.21 9.74
CA ILE A 167 -1.12 5.72 10.74
C ILE A 167 -2.52 5.89 10.15
N SER A 168 -3.34 4.85 10.24
CA SER A 168 -4.73 4.90 9.80
C SER A 168 -5.50 6.00 10.55
N ASP A 169 -6.54 6.58 9.94
CA ASP A 169 -7.29 7.70 10.52
C ASP A 169 -7.92 7.33 11.87
N ASP A 170 -8.34 6.06 12.01
CA ASP A 170 -8.84 5.47 13.25
C ASP A 170 -7.74 5.19 14.30
N ARG A 171 -6.47 5.44 13.96
CA ARG A 171 -5.25 5.20 14.75
C ARG A 171 -5.05 3.75 15.21
N ARG A 172 -5.76 2.79 14.61
CA ARG A 172 -5.69 1.35 14.98
C ARG A 172 -4.68 0.55 14.17
N TRP A 173 -4.21 1.09 13.05
CA TRP A 173 -3.34 0.37 12.12
C TRP A 173 -2.15 1.22 11.69
N PHE A 174 -0.98 0.61 11.67
CA PHE A 174 0.16 1.07 10.92
C PHE A 174 0.04 0.55 9.48
N LYS A 175 0.03 1.47 8.52
CA LYS A 175 0.00 1.19 7.09
C LYS A 175 1.40 1.51 6.55
N LEU A 176 2.12 0.49 6.13
CA LEU A 176 3.44 0.62 5.53
C LEU A 176 3.36 0.23 4.06
N VAL A 177 4.00 1.01 3.19
CA VAL A 177 4.08 0.72 1.76
C VAL A 177 5.55 0.55 1.42
N ALA A 178 5.91 -0.66 1.00
CA ALA A 178 7.23 -0.96 0.48
C ALA A 178 7.21 -0.94 -1.05
N SER A 179 8.16 -0.21 -1.62
CA SER A 179 8.32 -0.04 -3.06
C SER A 179 9.70 -0.52 -3.47
N ASP A 180 9.79 -1.09 -4.67
CA ASP A 180 11.08 -1.48 -5.25
C ASP A 180 11.92 -0.24 -5.57
N LEU A 181 13.09 -0.15 -4.94
CA LEU A 181 14.10 0.90 -5.16
C LEU A 181 15.27 0.43 -6.04
N GLY A 182 15.38 -0.87 -6.31
CA GLY A 182 16.48 -1.43 -7.09
C GLY A 182 16.25 -1.29 -8.60
N THR A 183 15.00 -1.20 -9.02
CA THR A 183 14.65 -0.98 -10.43
C THR A 183 14.75 0.51 -10.77
N ASN A 184 15.54 0.84 -11.79
CA ASN A 184 15.57 2.19 -12.34
C ASN A 184 14.26 2.47 -13.10
N ARG A 185 13.37 3.27 -12.50
CA ARG A 185 12.09 3.69 -13.09
C ARG A 185 12.16 5.10 -13.69
N THR A 186 13.35 5.57 -14.03
CA THR A 186 13.50 6.89 -14.64
C THR A 186 12.77 6.91 -15.96
N PHE A 187 11.80 7.81 -16.11
CA PHE A 187 11.13 7.99 -17.39
C PHE A 187 12.09 8.63 -18.39
N ILE A 188 12.50 7.86 -19.39
CA ILE A 188 13.35 8.30 -20.50
C ILE A 188 12.48 8.24 -21.76
N PRO A 189 11.98 9.38 -22.27
CA PRO A 189 11.23 9.40 -23.52
C PRO A 189 12.17 9.00 -24.67
N ASN A 190 11.79 7.99 -25.46
CA ASN A 190 12.55 7.59 -26.64
C ASN A 190 12.18 8.46 -27.85
N ASN A 191 10.94 8.97 -27.86
CA ASN A 191 10.36 9.71 -28.96
C ASN A 191 9.60 10.94 -28.43
N ILE A 192 9.40 11.95 -29.28
CA ILE A 192 8.50 13.08 -28.97
C ILE A 192 7.08 12.58 -28.66
N ASN A 193 6.62 11.52 -29.31
CA ASN A 193 5.30 10.95 -29.08
C ASN A 193 5.11 10.43 -27.65
N ASP A 194 6.18 10.05 -26.93
CA ASP A 194 6.09 9.60 -25.54
C ASP A 194 5.81 10.78 -24.58
N LEU A 195 6.13 12.00 -25.01
CA LEU A 195 5.84 13.23 -24.28
C LEU A 195 4.41 13.73 -24.54
N ILE A 196 3.74 13.25 -25.59
CA ILE A 196 2.37 13.64 -25.90
C ILE A 196 1.42 12.91 -24.96
N GLN A 197 0.94 13.63 -23.95
CA GLN A 197 0.00 13.11 -22.96
C GLN A 197 -1.41 13.63 -23.19
N LYS A 198 -2.40 12.90 -22.67
CA LYS A 198 -3.78 13.41 -22.57
C LYS A 198 -3.79 14.68 -21.70
N PRO A 199 -4.72 15.62 -21.93
CA PRO A 199 -4.85 16.81 -21.08
C PRO A 199 -4.92 16.42 -19.60
N TYR A 200 -4.18 17.16 -18.76
CA TYR A 200 -4.04 16.95 -17.31
C TYR A 200 -3.25 15.71 -16.87
N PHE A 201 -2.87 14.79 -17.75
CA PHE A 201 -2.04 13.65 -17.38
C PHE A 201 -0.55 14.01 -17.45
N LEU A 202 0.21 13.59 -16.43
CA LEU A 202 1.68 13.73 -16.39
C LEU A 202 2.32 12.43 -15.95
N THR A 203 3.21 11.90 -16.78
CA THR A 203 4.09 10.78 -16.44
C THR A 203 5.33 11.32 -15.73
N LEU A 204 5.50 10.93 -14.47
CA LEU A 204 6.62 11.37 -13.62
C LEU A 204 7.77 10.37 -13.61
N GLN A 205 7.44 9.08 -13.71
CA GLN A 205 8.37 7.95 -13.75
C GLN A 205 7.77 6.87 -14.63
N GLU A 206 8.57 5.88 -15.03
CA GLU A 206 8.02 4.65 -15.60
C GLU A 206 6.93 4.14 -14.67
N ASP A 207 5.77 3.83 -15.24
CA ASP A 207 4.64 3.29 -14.50
C ASP A 207 3.96 4.21 -13.46
N LEU A 208 4.33 5.51 -13.40
CA LEU A 208 3.72 6.52 -12.55
C LEU A 208 3.20 7.69 -13.39
N THR A 209 1.88 7.74 -13.58
CA THR A 209 1.19 8.86 -14.21
C THR A 209 0.19 9.45 -13.24
N ILE A 210 0.23 10.76 -13.06
CA ILE A 210 -0.71 11.51 -12.23
C ILE A 210 -1.71 12.25 -13.12
N ASN A 211 -2.88 12.53 -12.57
CA ASN A 211 -3.89 13.39 -13.18
C ASN A 211 -3.98 14.69 -12.39
N LEU A 212 -3.58 15.81 -12.99
CA LEU A 212 -3.65 17.13 -12.39
C LEU A 212 -5.08 17.62 -12.14
N ALA A 213 -6.09 17.02 -12.77
CA ALA A 213 -7.48 17.33 -12.49
C ALA A 213 -7.95 16.75 -11.13
N ASP A 214 -7.38 15.61 -10.72
CA ASP A 214 -7.67 15.00 -9.41
C ASP A 214 -6.69 15.50 -8.33
N GLU A 215 -5.42 15.69 -8.70
CA GLU A 215 -4.34 16.18 -7.84
C GLU A 215 -3.81 17.52 -8.35
N ALA A 216 -4.47 18.62 -7.97
CA ALA A 216 -4.24 19.95 -8.54
C ALA A 216 -2.83 20.53 -8.31
N HIS A 217 -2.09 20.01 -7.31
CA HIS A 217 -0.80 20.56 -6.91
C HIS A 217 0.23 19.46 -6.73
N VAL A 218 1.42 19.69 -7.28
CA VAL A 218 2.56 18.77 -7.19
C VAL A 218 3.74 19.51 -6.58
N ILE A 219 4.38 18.90 -5.59
CA ILE A 219 5.58 19.43 -4.95
C ILE A 219 6.75 18.50 -5.24
N CYS A 220 7.82 19.01 -5.85
CA CYS A 220 9.07 18.29 -6.09
C CYS A 220 10.15 18.78 -5.12
N TRP A 221 10.74 17.87 -4.34
CA TRP A 221 11.78 18.19 -3.36
C TRP A 221 12.86 17.10 -3.33
N GLY A 222 14.02 17.43 -2.78
CA GLY A 222 15.18 16.54 -2.78
C GLY A 222 16.51 17.29 -2.76
N LYS A 223 17.62 16.56 -2.60
CA LYS A 223 18.98 17.13 -2.61
C LYS A 223 19.39 17.59 -4.02
N THR A 224 20.45 18.38 -4.12
CA THR A 224 21.08 18.70 -5.42
C THR A 224 21.48 17.41 -6.13
N ASN A 225 21.37 17.37 -7.46
CA ASN A 225 21.59 16.18 -8.30
C ASN A 225 20.63 14.99 -8.07
N ALA A 226 19.53 15.17 -7.33
CA ALA A 226 18.50 14.14 -7.19
C ALA A 226 17.53 14.04 -8.38
N GLY A 227 17.79 14.76 -9.50
CA GLY A 227 16.94 14.73 -10.70
C GLY A 227 15.74 15.69 -10.71
N LYS A 228 15.59 16.56 -9.70
CA LYS A 228 14.44 17.49 -9.59
C LYS A 228 14.20 18.33 -10.84
N SER A 229 15.22 19.06 -11.30
CA SER A 229 15.09 19.94 -12.47
C SER A 229 14.77 19.13 -13.73
N THR A 230 15.36 17.94 -13.88
CA THR A 230 15.03 17.02 -14.98
C THR A 230 13.57 16.58 -14.94
N THR A 231 13.03 16.19 -13.77
CA THR A 231 11.61 15.83 -13.63
C THR A 231 10.69 17.00 -13.99
N ILE A 232 11.02 18.22 -13.54
CA ILE A 232 10.25 19.42 -13.87
C ILE A 232 10.29 19.71 -15.38
N LEU A 233 11.47 19.62 -16.00
CA LEU A 233 11.61 19.81 -17.46
C LEU A 233 10.79 18.81 -18.26
N THR A 234 10.80 17.54 -17.85
CA THR A 234 9.98 16.49 -18.50
C THR A 234 8.49 16.74 -18.31
N ALA A 235 8.06 17.23 -17.14
CA ALA A 235 6.67 17.62 -16.93
C ALA A 235 6.27 18.84 -17.78
N VAL A 236 7.14 19.84 -17.89
CA VAL A 236 6.93 21.02 -18.74
C VAL A 236 6.83 20.64 -20.22
N ALA A 237 7.69 19.75 -20.71
CA ALA A 237 7.62 19.25 -22.08
C ALA A 237 6.27 18.55 -22.36
N GLN A 238 5.78 17.73 -21.42
CA GLN A 238 4.47 17.11 -21.52
C GLN A 238 3.33 18.14 -21.49
N LEU A 239 3.40 19.15 -20.61
CA LEU A 239 2.42 20.23 -20.54
C LEU A 239 2.33 21.02 -21.86
N LEU A 240 3.48 21.36 -22.44
CA LEU A 240 3.54 22.06 -23.72
C LEU A 240 2.96 21.21 -24.87
N SER A 241 3.06 19.87 -24.79
CA SER A 241 2.55 18.98 -25.84
C SER A 241 1.03 19.10 -26.07
N TYR A 242 0.25 19.38 -25.02
CA TYR A 242 -1.19 19.63 -25.12
C TYR A 242 -1.55 21.13 -25.00
N SER A 243 -0.59 22.01 -25.31
CA SER A 243 -0.77 23.46 -25.35
C SER A 243 -1.24 24.06 -24.01
N ALA A 244 -0.74 23.52 -22.88
CA ALA A 244 -1.01 24.11 -21.58
C ALA A 244 -0.45 25.53 -21.50
N ASP A 245 -1.21 26.42 -20.85
CA ASP A 245 -0.77 27.78 -20.57
C ASP A 245 0.11 27.79 -19.31
N LEU A 246 1.42 27.95 -19.50
CA LEU A 246 2.44 27.86 -18.44
C LEU A 246 2.99 29.22 -18.03
N PHE A 247 3.25 29.35 -16.74
CA PHE A 247 3.97 30.48 -16.14
C PHE A 247 5.13 29.94 -15.32
N PHE A 248 6.32 30.51 -15.50
CA PHE A 248 7.56 30.08 -14.87
C PHE A 248 8.01 31.11 -13.85
N ILE A 249 8.21 30.66 -12.61
CA ILE A 249 8.83 31.46 -11.55
C ILE A 249 10.23 30.90 -11.32
N ASP A 250 11.24 31.66 -11.71
CA ASP A 250 12.61 31.19 -11.84
C ASP A 250 13.62 32.16 -11.27
N GLY A 251 13.87 32.06 -9.96
CA GLY A 251 14.89 32.88 -9.29
C GLY A 251 16.33 32.47 -9.58
N LYS A 252 16.57 31.38 -10.33
CA LYS A 252 17.90 30.85 -10.64
C LYS A 252 18.27 30.89 -12.12
N GLU A 253 17.37 31.41 -12.95
CA GLU A 253 17.53 31.51 -14.40
C GLU A 253 17.67 30.13 -15.10
N GLU A 254 17.16 29.04 -14.51
CA GLU A 254 17.12 27.69 -15.09
C GLU A 254 16.29 27.60 -16.39
N PHE A 255 15.30 28.49 -16.55
CA PHE A 255 14.36 28.55 -17.68
C PHE A 255 14.56 29.80 -18.56
N SER A 256 15.60 30.60 -18.31
CA SER A 256 15.91 31.81 -19.10
C SER A 256 16.03 31.54 -20.60
N SER A 257 16.56 30.36 -20.96
CA SER A 257 16.70 29.87 -22.34
C SER A 257 15.35 29.67 -23.06
N PHE A 258 14.25 29.51 -22.33
CA PHE A 258 12.93 29.28 -22.93
C PHE A 258 12.38 30.53 -23.62
N SER A 259 12.91 31.71 -23.30
CA SER A 259 12.57 32.96 -23.97
C SER A 259 12.78 32.97 -25.49
N VAL A 260 13.52 31.99 -26.02
CA VAL A 260 13.70 31.78 -27.47
C VAL A 260 12.41 31.32 -28.16
N PHE A 261 11.57 30.54 -27.47
CA PHE A 261 10.36 29.94 -28.05
C PHE A 261 9.09 30.18 -27.23
N TYR A 262 9.20 30.74 -26.02
CA TYR A 262 8.09 30.99 -25.10
C TYR A 262 8.05 32.46 -24.68
N PRO A 263 6.86 33.07 -24.47
CA PRO A 263 6.73 34.49 -24.15
C PRO A 263 7.52 34.88 -22.88
N LYS A 264 8.33 35.94 -23.00
CA LYS A 264 9.18 36.43 -21.90
C LYS A 264 8.37 36.90 -20.70
N GLU A 265 7.18 37.44 -20.94
CA GLU A 265 6.28 37.97 -19.91
C GLU A 265 5.78 36.87 -18.96
N LYS A 266 5.87 35.61 -19.39
CA LYS A 266 5.47 34.43 -18.59
C LYS A 266 6.63 33.78 -17.84
N ILE A 267 7.84 34.31 -17.96
CA ILE A 267 9.04 33.83 -17.28
C ILE A 267 9.52 34.94 -16.35
N VAL A 268 9.20 34.82 -15.06
CA VAL A 268 9.49 35.85 -14.05
C VAL A 268 10.62 35.39 -13.12
N SER A 269 11.60 36.25 -12.88
CA SER A 269 12.75 35.96 -12.01
C SER A 269 12.89 36.92 -10.84
N THR A 270 12.40 38.16 -10.96
CA THR A 270 12.48 39.17 -9.90
C THR A 270 11.34 39.03 -8.90
N SER A 271 11.58 39.37 -7.64
CA SER A 271 10.56 39.29 -6.58
C SER A 271 9.33 40.16 -6.88
N SER A 272 9.52 41.34 -7.46
CA SER A 272 8.43 42.24 -7.86
C SER A 272 7.56 41.65 -8.96
N ASP A 273 8.17 40.97 -9.94
CA ASP A 273 7.43 40.39 -11.06
C ASP A 273 6.70 39.11 -10.63
N VAL A 274 7.30 38.33 -9.72
CA VAL A 274 6.64 37.17 -9.10
C VAL A 274 5.39 37.58 -8.34
N LEU A 275 5.47 38.61 -7.49
CA LEU A 275 4.30 39.10 -6.74
C LEU A 275 3.20 39.62 -7.68
N ARG A 276 3.59 40.36 -8.74
CA ARG A 276 2.65 40.86 -9.73
C ARG A 276 1.93 39.72 -10.46
N LEU A 277 2.67 38.69 -10.88
CA LEU A 277 2.12 37.51 -11.53
C LEU A 277 1.14 36.77 -10.62
N LEU A 278 1.52 36.54 -9.35
CA LEU A 278 0.66 35.85 -8.38
C LEU A 278 -0.62 36.65 -8.08
N ASN A 279 -0.52 37.98 -7.95
CA ASN A 279 -1.70 38.83 -7.76
C ASN A 279 -2.63 38.76 -8.97
N TRP A 280 -2.10 38.89 -10.19
CA TRP A 280 -2.88 38.77 -11.41
C TRP A 280 -3.58 37.40 -11.53
N LEU A 281 -2.88 36.31 -11.19
CA LEU A 281 -3.47 34.95 -11.19
C LEU A 281 -4.65 34.85 -10.22
N CYS A 282 -4.51 35.40 -9.01
CA CYS A 282 -5.53 35.35 -7.96
C CYS A 282 -6.71 36.28 -8.22
N GLU A 283 -6.47 37.50 -8.70
CA GLU A 283 -7.48 38.56 -8.80
C GLU A 283 -8.19 38.58 -10.15
N GLU A 284 -7.52 38.15 -11.23
CA GLU A 284 -8.09 38.19 -12.58
C GLU A 284 -8.34 36.80 -13.15
N GLU A 285 -7.31 35.97 -13.27
CA GLU A 285 -7.39 34.75 -14.08
C GLU A 285 -8.22 33.64 -13.42
N ILE A 286 -8.04 33.38 -12.13
CA ILE A 286 -8.85 32.39 -11.39
C ILE A 286 -10.33 32.79 -11.39
N PRO A 287 -10.73 34.03 -11.01
CA PRO A 287 -12.13 34.46 -11.09
C PRO A 287 -12.71 34.41 -12.51
N ARG A 288 -11.91 34.76 -13.53
CA ARG A 288 -12.33 34.64 -14.94
C ARG A 288 -12.67 33.20 -15.30
N ARG A 289 -11.81 32.24 -14.94
CA ARG A 289 -12.05 30.80 -15.20
C ARG A 289 -13.25 30.27 -14.41
N GLN A 290 -13.42 30.70 -13.16
CA GLN A 290 -14.58 30.32 -12.36
C GLN A 290 -15.91 30.77 -12.98
N LYS A 291 -15.97 31.99 -13.55
CA LYS A 291 -17.16 32.47 -14.28
C LYS A 291 -17.49 31.59 -15.49
N ILE A 292 -16.48 31.21 -16.27
CA ILE A 292 -16.66 30.31 -17.43
C ILE A 292 -17.24 28.95 -17.00
N VAL A 293 -16.71 28.37 -15.91
CA VAL A 293 -17.22 27.11 -15.37
C VAL A 293 -18.66 27.27 -14.86
N ALA A 294 -18.97 28.36 -14.15
CA ALA A 294 -20.32 28.63 -13.66
C ALA A 294 -21.34 28.78 -14.81
N ASP A 295 -20.95 29.48 -15.89
CA ASP A 295 -21.78 29.61 -17.09
C ASP A 295 -22.00 28.27 -17.78
N ALA A 296 -20.97 27.42 -17.86
CA ALA A 296 -21.10 26.07 -18.41
C ALA A 296 -22.02 25.17 -17.56
N VAL A 297 -21.91 25.25 -16.22
CA VAL A 297 -22.82 24.55 -15.28
C VAL A 297 -24.27 24.98 -15.50
N LYS A 298 -24.50 26.29 -15.64
CA LYS A 298 -25.83 26.85 -15.87
C LYS A 298 -26.42 26.43 -17.23
N ARG A 299 -25.60 26.35 -18.27
CA ARG A 299 -26.03 25.90 -19.62
C ARG A 299 -26.35 24.41 -19.65
N ASN A 300 -25.56 23.59 -18.96
CA ASN A 300 -25.66 22.14 -19.04
C ASN A 300 -26.53 21.52 -17.93
N ASN A 301 -26.98 22.29 -16.94
CA ASN A 301 -27.73 21.81 -15.76
C ASN A 301 -27.04 20.66 -15.00
N ILE A 302 -25.70 20.63 -15.01
CA ILE A 302 -24.89 19.61 -14.33
C ILE A 302 -24.05 20.29 -13.25
N LEU A 303 -24.24 19.90 -11.99
CA LEU A 303 -23.38 20.29 -10.87
C LEU A 303 -22.05 19.51 -10.94
N GLY A 304 -20.93 20.21 -10.74
CA GLY A 304 -19.61 19.57 -10.65
C GLY A 304 -19.00 19.17 -11.99
N LEU A 305 -19.16 20.00 -13.02
CA LEU A 305 -18.45 19.85 -14.30
C LEU A 305 -16.93 19.77 -14.05
N ARG A 306 -16.33 18.66 -14.46
CA ARG A 306 -14.88 18.47 -14.52
C ARG A 306 -14.41 18.87 -15.92
N GLY A 307 -13.33 19.65 -15.97
CA GLY A 307 -12.67 20.05 -17.22
C GLY A 307 -11.92 18.89 -17.89
#